data_AF-A0A0F2PSP9-F1
#
_entry.id   AF-A0A0F2PSP9-F1
#
_cell.length_a   1.000
_cell.length_b   1.000
_cell.length_c   1.000
_cell.angle_alpha   90.00
_cell.angle_beta   90.00
_cell.angle_gamma   90.00
#
_symmetry.space_group_name_H-M   'P 1'
#
loop_
_entity.id
_entity.type
_entity.pdbx_description
1 polymer ?
#
loop_
_entity_poly.entity_id
_entity_poly.type
_entity_poly.pdbx_seq_one_letter_code
_entity_poly.pdbx_strand_id
1 'polypeptide(L)' 'MFMLILLSLIFIGIIAYEVPMLIKKKMWRELAAFSVLLIIGMFYSYGQALELPLPNPTKALYAVTKPVSDYIEKILS' A
#
# COMPACT_ATOMS: atom_id res chain seq x y z
N MET A 1 -3.23 -4.75 19.22
CA MET A 1 -3.05 -3.42 19.86
C MET A 1 -1.65 -2.85 19.66
N PHE A 2 -0.58 -3.54 20.12
CA PHE A 2 0.82 -3.05 20.02
C PHE A 2 1.24 -2.67 18.59
N MET A 3 0.92 -3.50 17.60
CA MET A 3 1.21 -3.25 16.19
C MET A 3 0.60 -1.95 15.66
N LEU A 4 -0.61 -1.59 16.09
CA LEU A 4 -1.28 -0.35 15.66
C LEU A 4 -0.57 0.89 16.20
N ILE A 5 -0.12 0.83 17.46
CA ILE A 5 0.63 1.92 18.09
C ILE A 5 1.95 2.13 17.34
N LEU A 6 2.66 1.05 17.02
CA LEU A 6 3.92 1.10 16.30
C LEU A 6 3.75 1.67 14.89
N LEU A 7 2.72 1.22 14.15
CA LEU A 7 2.37 1.76 12.84
C LEU A 7 2.07 3.26 12.90
N SER A 8 1.24 3.69 13.87
CA SER A 8 0.92 5.11 14.06
C SER A 8 2.16 5.93 14.34
N LEU A 9 3.08 5.43 15.18
CA LEU A 9 4.31 6.13 15.51
C LEU A 9 5.22 6.30 14.27
N ILE A 10 5.33 5.26 13.45
CA ILE A 10 6.09 5.30 12.20
C ILE A 10 5.48 6.32 11.23
N PHE A 11 4.17 6.26 10.97
CA PHE A 11 3.52 7.18 10.05
C PHE A 11 3.57 8.63 10.52
N ILE A 12 3.39 8.88 11.82
CA ILE A 12 3.57 10.21 12.41
C ILE A 12 5.01 10.70 12.21
N GLY A 13 6.01 9.82 12.42
CA GLY A 13 7.41 10.14 12.19
C GLY A 13 7.71 10.53 10.74
N ILE A 14 7.18 9.77 9.78
CA ILE A 14 7.32 10.06 8.34
C ILE A 14 6.67 11.41 8.00
N ILE A 15 5.42 11.63 8.45
CA ILE A 15 4.70 12.90 8.23
C ILE A 15 5.48 14.08 8.82
N ALA A 16 5.92 13.95 10.08
CA ALA A 16 6.62 15.01 10.79
C ALA A 16 7.98 15.36 10.15
N TYR A 17 8.63 14.40 9.50
CA TYR A 17 9.90 14.63 8.80
C TYR A 17 9.68 15.26 7.42
N GLU A 18 8.75 14.72 6.63
CA GLU A 18 8.70 14.99 5.19
C GLU A 18 7.73 16.13 4.83
N VAL A 19 6.57 16.22 5.51
CA VAL A 19 5.55 17.23 5.22
C VAL A 19 6.03 18.67 5.47
N PRO A 20 6.74 19.00 6.57
CA PRO A 20 7.21 20.37 6.79
C PRO A 20 8.19 20.83 5.71
N MET A 21 9.03 19.92 5.22
CA MET A 21 9.99 20.20 4.16
C MET A 21 9.28 20.51 2.84
N LEU A 22 8.28 19.71 2.47
CA LEU A 22 7.49 19.90 1.26
C LEU A 22 6.67 21.21 1.29
N ILE A 23 6.05 21.51 2.44
CA ILE A 23 5.30 22.76 2.63
C ILE A 23 6.23 23.97 2.56
N LYS A 24 7.38 23.95 3.24
CA LYS A 24 8.35 25.06 3.21
C LYS A 24 8.85 25.35 1.80
N LYS A 25 9.04 24.31 0.98
CA LYS A 25 9.45 24.43 -0.42
C LYS A 25 8.28 24.70 -1.38
N LYS A 26 7.04 24.83 -0.89
CA LYS A 26 5.82 25.00 -1.69
C LYS A 26 5.64 23.92 -2.77
N MET A 27 6.12 22.71 -2.49
CA MET A 27 6.11 21.55 -3.39
C MET A 27 4.76 20.82 -3.29
N TRP A 28 3.69 21.48 -3.73
CA TRP A 28 2.31 20.99 -3.57
C TRP A 28 2.01 19.74 -4.40
N ARG A 29 2.65 19.60 -5.56
CA ARG A 29 2.46 18.42 -6.43
C ARG A 29 3.10 17.18 -5.80
N GLU A 30 4.27 17.36 -5.22
CA GLU A 30 5.02 16.33 -4.53
C GLU A 30 4.36 15.99 -3.20
N LEU A 31 3.83 16.98 -2.49
CA LEU A 31 3.00 16.76 -1.31
C LEU A 31 1.77 15.92 -1.66
N ALA A 32 1.07 16.22 -2.76
CA ALA A 32 -0.06 15.42 -3.20
C ALA A 32 0.33 13.98 -3.53
N ALA A 33 1.41 13.78 -4.29
CA ALA A 33 1.92 12.44 -4.62
C ALA A 33 2.33 11.65 -3.37
N PHE A 34 3.07 12.29 -2.46
CA PHE A 34 3.45 11.73 -1.16
C PHE A 34 2.21 11.34 -0.35
N SER A 35 1.23 12.23 -0.21
CA SER A 35 0.00 11.96 0.55
C SER A 35 -0.79 10.80 -0.02
N VAL A 36 -0.93 10.70 -1.36
CA VAL A 36 -1.62 9.57 -2.00
C VAL A 36 -0.92 8.25 -1.67
N LEU A 37 0.40 8.20 -1.84
CA LEU A 37 1.18 6.98 -1.52
C LEU A 37 1.11 6.63 -0.04
N LEU A 38 1.19 7.63 0.85
CA LEU A 38 1.11 7.45 2.28
C LEU A 38 -0.26 6.91 2.71
N ILE A 39 -1.36 7.44 2.16
CA ILE A 39 -2.71 6.98 2.43
C ILE A 39 -2.90 5.53 1.96
N ILE A 40 -2.38 5.17 0.78
CA ILE A 40 -2.43 3.78 0.29
C ILE A 40 -1.68 2.85 1.25
N GLY A 41 -0.46 3.23 1.65
CA GLY A 41 0.34 2.48 2.61
C GLY A 41 -0.37 2.31 3.95
N MET A 42 -0.91 3.40 4.51
CA MET A 42 -1.71 3.38 5.74
C MET A 42 -2.90 2.45 5.62
N PHE A 43 -3.71 2.60 4.57
CA PHE A 43 -4.90 1.78 4.34
C PHE A 43 -4.55 0.29 4.35
N TYR A 44 -3.49 -0.13 3.64
CA TYR A 44 -3.05 -1.52 3.63
C TYR A 44 -2.44 -1.97 4.97
N SER A 45 -1.57 -1.17 5.60
CA SER A 45 -0.95 -1.54 6.88
C SER A 45 -1.96 -1.66 8.01
N TYR A 46 -2.87 -0.68 8.15
CA TYR A 46 -3.92 -0.73 9.17
C TYR A 46 -4.97 -1.77 8.84
N GLY A 47 -5.37 -1.89 7.58
CA GLY A 47 -6.32 -2.93 7.17
C GLY A 47 -5.80 -4.33 7.45
N GLN A 48 -4.51 -4.59 7.19
CA GLN A 48 -3.90 -5.87 7.53
C GLN A 48 -3.79 -6.07 9.04
N ALA A 49 -3.41 -5.03 9.79
CA ALA A 49 -3.29 -5.09 11.25
C ALA A 49 -4.63 -5.27 11.98
N LEU A 50 -5.73 -4.86 11.35
CA LEU A 50 -7.10 -5.00 11.83
C LEU A 50 -7.84 -6.21 11.22
N GLU A 51 -7.13 -7.01 10.41
CA GLU A 51 -7.71 -8.17 9.70
C GLU A 51 -8.93 -7.81 8.84
N LEU A 52 -8.97 -6.58 8.31
CA LEU A 52 -10.03 -6.13 7.43
C LEU A 52 -9.98 -6.85 6.08
N PRO A 53 -11.13 -7.11 5.44
CA PRO A 53 -11.18 -7.66 4.09
C PRO A 53 -10.65 -6.63 3.09
N LEU A 54 -9.35 -6.67 2.84
CA LEU A 54 -8.68 -5.77 1.92
C LEU A 54 -8.86 -6.22 0.46
N PRO A 55 -9.00 -5.27 -0.49
CA PRO A 55 -8.91 -5.60 -1.90
C PRO A 55 -7.54 -6.21 -2.17
N ASN A 56 -7.53 -7.47 -2.61
CA ASN A 56 -6.33 -8.24 -2.84
C ASN A 56 -5.92 -8.12 -4.32
N PRO A 57 -4.90 -7.32 -4.66
CA PRO A 57 -4.47 -7.12 -6.06
C PRO A 57 -3.95 -8.42 -6.67
N THR A 58 -3.44 -9.33 -5.84
CA THR A 58 -2.95 -10.64 -6.25
C THR A 58 -4.08 -11.47 -6.86
N LYS A 59 -5.34 -11.31 -6.43
CA LYS A 59 -6.48 -11.97 -7.09
C LYS A 59 -6.66 -11.49 -8.53
N ALA A 60 -6.49 -10.19 -8.78
CA ALA A 60 -6.52 -9.65 -10.13
C ALA A 60 -5.33 -10.16 -10.96
N LEU A 61 -4.13 -10.23 -10.36
CA LEU A 61 -2.96 -10.82 -10.99
C LEU A 61 -3.21 -12.28 -11.38
N TYR A 62 -3.78 -13.09 -10.48
CA TYR A 62 -4.18 -14.46 -10.76
C TYR A 62 -5.16 -14.54 -11.93
N ALA A 63 -6.14 -13.64 -12.03
CA ALA A 63 -7.07 -13.64 -13.16
C ALA A 63 -6.36 -13.42 -14.52
N VAL A 64 -5.27 -12.64 -14.52
CA VAL A 64 -4.47 -12.37 -15.72
C VAL A 64 -3.50 -13.51 -16.04
N THR A 65 -2.89 -14.13 -15.03
CA THR A 65 -1.87 -15.18 -15.21
C THR A 65 -2.46 -16.59 -15.37
N LYS A 66 -3.65 -16.83 -14.79
CA LYS A 66 -4.32 -18.13 -14.80
C LYS A 66 -4.48 -18.73 -16.21
N PRO A 67 -4.86 -18.00 -17.27
CA PRO A 67 -4.97 -18.58 -18.60
C PRO A 67 -3.66 -19.23 -19.04
N VAL A 68 -2.52 -18.55 -18.81
CA VAL A 68 -1.19 -19.07 -19.18
C VAL A 68 -0.86 -20.32 -18.38
N SER A 69 -1.12 -20.30 -17.06
CA SER A 69 -0.94 -21.48 -16.21
C SER A 69 -1.78 -22.67 -16.68
N ASP A 70 -3.06 -22.44 -16.97
CA ASP A 70 -3.99 -23.48 -17.45
C ASP A 70 -3.52 -24.05 -18.81
N TYR A 71 -2.97 -23.21 -19.70
CA TYR A 71 -2.36 -23.68 -20.97
C TYR A 71 -1.12 -24.53 -20.75
N ILE A 72 -0.24 -24.14 -19.81
CA ILE A 72 0.98 -24.89 -19.49
C ILE A 72 0.61 -26.23 -18.86
N GLU A 73 -0.30 -26.27 -17.89
CA GLU A 73 -0.77 -27.51 -17.26
C GLU A 73 -1.33 -28.48 -18.31
N LYS A 74 -2.14 -27.97 -19.26
CA LYS A 74 -2.70 -28.79 -20.35
C LYS A 74 -1.64 -29.37 -21.29
N ILE A 75 -0.51 -28.70 -21.50
CA ILE A 75 0.58 -29.21 -22.36
C ILE A 75 1.41 -30.26 -21.62
N LEU A 76 1.52 -30.13 -20.29
CA LEU A 76 2.32 -31.01 -19.44
C LEU A 76 1.57 -32.28 -19.00
N SER A 77 0.23 -32.28 -19.05
CA SER A 77 -0.66 -33.42 -18.78
C SER A 77 -0.89 -34.29 -20.02
#